data_AF-A0A9W8QS37-F1
#
_entry.id   AF-A0A9W8QS37-F1
#
_cell.length_a   1.000
_cell.length_b   1.000
_cell.length_c   1.000
_cell.angle_alpha   90.00
_cell.angle_beta   90.00
_cell.angle_gamma   90.00
#
_symmetry.space_group_name_H-M   'P 1'
#
loop_
_entity.id
_entity.type
_entity.pdbx_description
1 polymer ?
#
loop_
_entity_poly.entity_id
_entity_poly.type
_entity_poly.pdbx_seq_one_letter_code
_entity_poly.pdbx_strand_id
1 'polypeptide(L)'
;MTSPGFSEELIAMLSVDPEPRHCLLASATLRPDTPMGRLEKLPKEITLQVLETLDIQSLYRLSQSCFRARRLVQDFQPYREILKHAPTLPFILAKTKLLSRHAALHIFRQVLRSDRCSSCRAFGAYAFLLTCERVCMHCLNLEKQFKFVEMSLAKSIFVLNDEQIAAAPSCYCPVRDLAFVRVKDAEEIATALNEPQSLFVSLGLDRLFISYCSITISSSAAYIPFPTEAGPDGGRHCLGCLTHLGMVFVQALSAHPPNSASDLLNQKELNVDARLYSRTEFLGHVNRCPGVQRLLQERQ
;
A
#
# COMPACT_ATOMS: atom_id res chain seq x y z
N MET A 1 39.34 -5.00 21.99
CA MET A 1 38.25 -4.12 22.47
C MET A 1 37.01 -4.48 21.69
N THR A 2 36.15 -5.32 22.27
CA THR A 2 34.95 -5.89 21.65
C THR A 2 33.82 -4.87 21.65
N SER A 3 33.22 -4.62 20.48
CA SER A 3 32.06 -3.72 20.31
C SER A 3 30.93 -4.12 21.28
N PRO A 4 30.22 -3.17 21.91
CA PRO A 4 29.15 -3.51 22.85
C PRO A 4 28.01 -4.16 22.07
N GLY A 5 27.89 -5.47 22.16
CA GLY A 5 26.76 -6.20 21.61
C GLY A 5 25.51 -5.90 22.41
N PHE A 6 24.42 -5.53 21.74
CA PHE A 6 23.10 -5.43 22.35
C PHE A 6 22.72 -6.76 23.04
N SER A 7 22.18 -6.70 24.26
CA SER A 7 21.66 -7.90 24.95
C SER A 7 20.44 -8.47 24.21
N GLU A 8 20.19 -9.78 24.33
CA GLU A 8 19.03 -10.44 23.68
C GLU A 8 17.69 -9.79 24.08
N GLU A 9 17.57 -9.34 25.33
CA GLU A 9 16.40 -8.61 25.83
C GLU A 9 16.18 -7.28 25.10
N LEU A 10 17.26 -6.57 24.79
CA LEU A 10 17.19 -5.29 24.09
C LEU A 10 16.85 -5.48 22.60
N ILE A 11 17.32 -6.57 22.01
CA ILE A 11 16.97 -6.98 20.63
C ILE A 11 15.49 -7.35 20.54
N ALA A 12 14.94 -8.04 21.54
CA ALA A 12 13.52 -8.37 21.60
C ALA A 12 12.64 -7.11 21.71
N MET A 13 13.02 -6.14 22.55
CA MET A 13 12.31 -4.86 22.66
C MET A 13 12.33 -4.01 21.38
N LEU A 14 13.40 -4.09 20.58
CA LEU A 14 13.54 -3.34 19.34
C LEU A 14 12.90 -4.04 18.13
N SER A 15 12.36 -5.26 18.32
CA SER A 15 11.68 -6.03 17.28
C SER A 15 10.17 -5.85 17.39
N VAL A 16 9.48 -5.63 16.28
CA VAL A 16 8.01 -5.69 16.21
C VAL A 16 7.60 -6.89 15.38
N ASP A 17 6.76 -7.75 15.95
CA ASP A 17 6.19 -8.89 15.23
C ASP A 17 5.07 -8.42 14.29
N PRO A 18 4.93 -9.00 13.09
CA PRO A 18 3.85 -8.63 12.16
C PRO A 18 2.47 -8.97 12.74
N GLU A 19 1.53 -8.02 12.58
CA GLU A 19 0.13 -8.08 13.03
C GLU A 19 -0.60 -9.40 12.66
N PRO A 20 -1.63 -9.80 13.44
CA PRO A 20 -2.30 -11.08 13.29
C PRO A 20 -3.01 -11.23 11.93
N ARG A 21 -3.04 -12.47 11.44
CA ARG A 21 -3.68 -12.87 10.18
C ARG A 21 -5.19 -12.65 10.26
N HIS A 22 -5.72 -11.60 9.63
CA HIS A 22 -7.17 -11.43 9.48
C HIS A 22 -7.71 -12.37 8.38
N CYS A 23 -8.47 -13.38 8.78
CA CYS A 23 -9.13 -14.32 7.87
C CYS A 23 -10.38 -13.70 7.24
N LEU A 24 -10.34 -13.44 5.93
CA LEU A 24 -11.51 -13.05 5.12
C LEU A 24 -12.43 -14.22 4.74
N LEU A 25 -12.20 -15.42 5.26
CA LEU A 25 -12.92 -16.63 4.86
C LEU A 25 -14.10 -16.90 5.80
N ALA A 26 -15.20 -16.17 5.60
CA ALA A 26 -16.51 -16.65 6.04
C ALA A 26 -16.95 -17.78 5.09
N SER A 27 -16.81 -19.03 5.55
CA SER A 27 -17.18 -20.22 4.79
C SER A 27 -18.70 -20.36 4.70
N ALA A 28 -19.27 -20.18 3.50
CA ALA A 28 -20.60 -20.69 3.20
C ALA A 28 -20.56 -22.23 3.11
N THR A 29 -21.55 -22.92 3.68
CA THR A 29 -21.76 -24.37 3.59
C THR A 29 -22.23 -24.74 2.19
N LEU A 30 -21.28 -24.94 1.27
CA LEU A 30 -21.57 -25.34 -0.12
C LEU A 30 -21.63 -26.87 -0.23
N ARG A 31 -22.62 -27.39 -0.98
CA ARG A 31 -22.74 -28.82 -1.24
C ARG A 31 -21.66 -29.31 -2.22
N PRO A 32 -20.98 -30.44 -1.94
CA PRO A 32 -19.89 -30.95 -2.78
C PRO A 32 -20.28 -31.19 -4.24
N ASP A 33 -21.52 -31.62 -4.48
CA ASP A 33 -21.98 -32.13 -5.78
C ASP A 33 -22.55 -31.06 -6.72
N THR A 34 -22.46 -29.78 -6.36
CA THR A 34 -23.06 -28.71 -7.16
C THR A 34 -22.19 -28.42 -8.39
N PRO A 35 -22.69 -28.60 -9.63
CA PRO A 35 -21.91 -28.35 -10.83
C PRO A 35 -21.70 -26.85 -11.07
N MET A 36 -20.58 -26.49 -11.71
CA MET A 36 -20.21 -25.12 -12.12
C MET A 36 -20.96 -24.65 -13.37
N GLY A 37 -21.92 -25.44 -13.86
CA GLY A 37 -22.77 -25.13 -15.01
C GLY A 37 -21.97 -25.02 -16.31
N ARG A 38 -22.13 -23.91 -17.04
CA ARG A 38 -21.48 -23.71 -18.34
C ARG A 38 -19.96 -23.57 -18.28
N LEU A 39 -19.41 -23.10 -17.16
CA LEU A 39 -17.96 -22.95 -16.99
C LEU A 39 -17.24 -24.31 -17.01
N GLU A 40 -17.92 -25.39 -16.60
CA GLU A 40 -17.38 -26.75 -16.66
C GLU A 40 -17.19 -27.29 -18.07
N LYS A 41 -17.86 -26.68 -19.07
CA LYS A 41 -17.73 -27.07 -20.47
C LYS A 41 -16.51 -26.43 -21.15
N LEU A 42 -15.87 -25.46 -20.50
CA LEU A 42 -14.72 -24.77 -21.04
C LEU A 42 -13.45 -25.64 -20.90
N PRO A 43 -12.55 -25.62 -21.89
CA PRO A 43 -11.20 -26.14 -21.71
C PRO A 43 -10.50 -25.49 -20.51
N LYS A 44 -9.53 -26.18 -19.92
CA LYS A 44 -8.81 -25.70 -18.74
C LYS A 44 -8.08 -24.39 -19.02
N GLU A 45 -7.53 -24.25 -20.21
CA GLU A 45 -6.80 -23.08 -20.69
C GLU A 45 -7.70 -21.84 -20.72
N ILE A 46 -8.91 -21.98 -21.26
CA ILE A 46 -9.91 -20.90 -21.31
C ILE A 46 -10.38 -20.55 -19.89
N THR A 47 -10.59 -21.56 -19.05
CA THR A 47 -10.96 -21.35 -17.65
C THR A 47 -9.89 -20.56 -16.91
N LEU A 48 -8.61 -20.89 -17.11
CA LEU A 48 -7.49 -20.16 -16.53
C LEU A 48 -7.43 -18.71 -17.03
N GLN A 49 -7.55 -18.48 -18.35
CA GLN A 49 -7.61 -17.12 -18.92
C GLN A 49 -8.74 -16.29 -18.33
N VAL A 50 -9.91 -16.89 -18.08
CA VAL A 50 -11.01 -16.20 -17.39
C VAL A 50 -10.57 -15.79 -15.99
N LEU A 51 -10.04 -16.70 -15.17
CA LEU A 51 -9.57 -16.39 -13.81
C LEU A 51 -8.48 -15.31 -13.78
N GLU A 52 -7.59 -15.29 -14.78
CA GLU A 52 -6.54 -14.28 -14.92
C GLU A 52 -7.06 -12.86 -15.12
N THR A 53 -8.28 -12.71 -15.65
CA THR A 53 -8.95 -11.42 -15.82
C THR A 53 -9.76 -10.97 -14.61
N LEU A 54 -10.06 -11.88 -13.68
CA LEU A 54 -10.93 -11.58 -12.53
C LEU A 54 -10.18 -10.87 -11.40
N ASP A 55 -10.84 -9.85 -10.85
CA ASP A 55 -10.44 -9.18 -9.62
C ASP A 55 -10.72 -10.02 -8.35
N ILE A 56 -10.18 -9.59 -7.21
CA ILE A 56 -10.32 -10.33 -5.95
C ILE A 56 -11.80 -10.46 -5.53
N GLN A 57 -12.61 -9.42 -5.73
CA GLN A 57 -14.03 -9.43 -5.37
C GLN A 57 -14.81 -10.43 -6.24
N SER A 58 -14.52 -10.49 -7.54
CA SER A 58 -15.11 -11.41 -8.51
C SER A 58 -14.69 -12.86 -8.24
N LEU A 59 -13.41 -13.11 -7.95
CA LEU A 59 -12.91 -14.43 -7.55
C LEU A 59 -13.55 -14.90 -6.24
N TYR A 60 -13.68 -14.00 -5.25
CA TYR A 60 -14.40 -14.30 -4.02
C TYR A 60 -15.85 -14.68 -4.33
N ARG A 61 -16.60 -13.89 -5.11
CA ARG A 61 -17.99 -14.21 -5.48
C ARG A 61 -18.11 -15.54 -6.23
N LEU A 62 -17.19 -15.82 -7.15
CA LEU A 62 -17.12 -17.09 -7.87
C LEU A 62 -16.92 -18.26 -6.89
N SER A 63 -16.03 -18.12 -5.92
CA SER A 63 -15.78 -19.13 -4.89
C SER A 63 -16.97 -19.41 -3.97
N GLN A 64 -17.96 -18.51 -3.94
CA GLN A 64 -19.19 -18.67 -3.16
C GLN A 64 -20.33 -19.29 -3.98
N SER A 65 -20.17 -19.47 -5.29
CA SER A 65 -21.24 -19.97 -6.17
C SER A 65 -21.49 -21.48 -6.05
N CYS A 66 -20.43 -22.29 -5.96
CA CYS A 66 -20.50 -23.74 -5.80
C CYS A 66 -19.16 -24.30 -5.29
N PHE A 67 -19.18 -25.54 -4.79
CA PHE A 67 -17.97 -26.19 -4.26
C PHE A 67 -16.85 -26.32 -5.30
N ARG A 68 -17.18 -26.65 -6.56
CA ARG A 68 -16.19 -26.81 -7.63
C ARG A 68 -15.56 -25.47 -8.03
N ALA A 69 -16.33 -24.39 -8.09
CA ALA A 69 -15.80 -23.05 -8.32
C ALA A 69 -14.90 -22.59 -7.18
N ARG A 70 -15.26 -22.90 -5.93
CA ARG A 70 -14.41 -22.64 -4.77
C ARG A 70 -13.05 -23.30 -4.91
N ARG A 71 -13.03 -24.60 -5.24
CA ARG A 71 -11.79 -25.34 -5.43
C ARG A 71 -10.95 -24.76 -6.57
N LEU A 72 -11.59 -24.44 -7.70
CA LEU A 72 -10.94 -23.81 -8.84
C LEU A 72 -10.24 -22.48 -8.45
N VAL A 73 -10.93 -21.61 -7.71
CA VAL A 73 -10.36 -20.33 -7.24
C VAL A 73 -9.25 -20.55 -6.20
N GLN A 74 -9.37 -21.55 -5.32
CA GLN A 74 -8.33 -21.89 -4.34
C GLN A 74 -7.07 -22.49 -5.00
N ASP A 75 -7.24 -23.21 -6.10
CA ASP A 75 -6.14 -23.77 -6.89
C ASP A 75 -5.45 -22.71 -7.77
N PHE A 76 -6.14 -21.59 -8.06
CA PHE A 76 -5.59 -20.47 -8.82
C PHE A 76 -4.48 -19.75 -8.05
N GLN A 77 -3.24 -19.98 -8.50
CA GLN A 77 -2.03 -19.56 -7.79
C GLN A 77 -2.00 -18.06 -7.42
N PRO A 78 -2.27 -17.08 -8.31
CA PRO A 78 -2.23 -15.67 -7.94
C PRO A 78 -3.11 -15.34 -6.73
N TYR A 79 -4.33 -15.87 -6.68
CA TYR A 79 -5.26 -15.65 -5.57
C TYR A 79 -4.75 -16.29 -4.28
N ARG A 80 -4.31 -17.56 -4.36
CA ARG A 80 -3.76 -18.30 -3.22
C ARG A 80 -2.53 -17.62 -2.61
N GLU A 81 -1.59 -17.18 -3.44
CA GLU A 81 -0.36 -16.54 -2.99
C GLU A 81 -0.64 -15.18 -2.34
N ILE A 82 -1.59 -14.39 -2.86
CA ILE A 82 -2.03 -13.14 -2.23
C ILE A 82 -2.59 -13.40 -0.83
N LEU A 83 -3.50 -14.36 -0.68
CA LEU A 83 -4.07 -14.68 0.63
C LEU A 83 -3.03 -15.22 1.61
N LYS A 84 -2.02 -15.95 1.12
CA LYS A 84 -0.97 -16.54 1.94
C LYS A 84 0.09 -15.53 2.39
N HIS A 85 0.54 -14.67 1.48
CA HIS A 85 1.70 -13.81 1.69
C HIS A 85 1.36 -12.34 1.94
N ALA A 86 0.15 -11.90 1.58
CA ALA A 86 -0.33 -10.53 1.78
C ALA A 86 -1.80 -10.51 2.26
N PRO A 87 -2.17 -11.22 3.35
CA PRO A 87 -3.57 -11.35 3.79
C PRO A 87 -4.22 -10.01 4.18
N THR A 88 -3.43 -9.03 4.58
CA THR A 88 -3.89 -7.67 4.92
C THR A 88 -4.28 -6.86 3.68
N LEU A 89 -3.70 -7.15 2.51
CA LEU A 89 -3.92 -6.36 1.30
C LEU A 89 -5.38 -6.43 0.81
N PRO A 90 -6.00 -7.62 0.61
CA PRO A 90 -7.41 -7.70 0.26
C PRO A 90 -8.32 -7.00 1.27
N PHE A 91 -8.00 -7.05 2.56
CA PHE A 91 -8.79 -6.37 3.59
C PHE A 91 -8.73 -4.85 3.46
N ILE A 92 -7.53 -4.30 3.25
CA ILE A 92 -7.34 -2.87 3.03
C ILE A 92 -8.05 -2.45 1.73
N LEU A 93 -7.88 -3.19 0.64
CA LEU A 93 -8.59 -2.94 -0.62
C LEU A 93 -10.12 -2.98 -0.46
N ALA A 94 -10.66 -3.87 0.37
CA ALA A 94 -12.09 -3.90 0.68
C ALA A 94 -12.52 -2.62 1.42
N LYS A 95 -11.78 -2.23 2.48
CA LYS A 95 -12.05 -1.02 3.26
C LYS A 95 -11.97 0.26 2.44
N THR A 96 -11.08 0.30 1.45
CA THR A 96 -10.90 1.48 0.58
C THR A 96 -11.74 1.44 -0.70
N LYS A 97 -12.65 0.46 -0.84
CA LYS A 97 -13.52 0.26 -2.02
C LYS A 97 -12.75 -0.02 -3.32
N LEU A 98 -11.60 -0.68 -3.23
CA LEU A 98 -10.72 -1.05 -4.35
C LEU A 98 -10.65 -2.56 -4.63
N LEU A 99 -11.42 -3.39 -3.92
CA LEU A 99 -11.35 -4.86 -4.05
C LEU A 99 -11.70 -5.38 -5.45
N SER A 100 -12.55 -4.66 -6.18
CA SER A 100 -12.96 -4.98 -7.55
C SER A 100 -12.11 -4.30 -8.63
N ARG A 101 -11.06 -3.58 -8.23
CA ARG A 101 -10.31 -2.73 -9.16
C ARG A 101 -9.24 -3.48 -9.94
N HIS A 102 -8.57 -4.43 -9.28
CA HIS A 102 -7.36 -5.04 -9.80
C HIS A 102 -7.53 -6.54 -9.93
N ALA A 103 -7.17 -7.08 -11.10
CA ALA A 103 -7.06 -8.51 -11.32
C ALA A 103 -6.09 -9.13 -10.29
N ALA A 104 -6.42 -10.31 -9.75
CA ALA A 104 -5.52 -10.97 -8.80
C ALA A 104 -4.15 -11.28 -9.43
N LEU A 105 -4.10 -11.58 -10.73
CA LEU A 105 -2.87 -11.77 -11.46
C LEU A 105 -1.99 -10.50 -11.49
N HIS A 106 -2.59 -9.32 -11.64
CA HIS A 106 -1.87 -8.04 -11.62
C HIS A 106 -1.22 -7.80 -10.25
N ILE A 107 -1.99 -7.95 -9.17
CA ILE A 107 -1.49 -7.81 -7.80
C ILE A 107 -0.36 -8.80 -7.53
N PHE A 108 -0.53 -10.06 -7.93
CA PHE A 108 0.49 -11.08 -7.77
C PHE A 108 1.80 -10.69 -8.48
N ARG A 109 1.73 -10.22 -9.73
CA ARG A 109 2.92 -9.82 -10.50
C ARG A 109 3.58 -8.56 -9.95
N GLN A 110 2.81 -7.52 -9.65
CA GLN A 110 3.34 -6.21 -9.29
C GLN A 110 3.73 -6.09 -7.81
N VAL A 111 3.00 -6.76 -6.92
CA VAL A 111 3.18 -6.64 -5.47
C VAL A 111 3.95 -7.81 -4.88
N LEU A 112 3.61 -9.04 -5.28
CA LEU A 112 4.19 -10.25 -4.66
C LEU A 112 5.43 -10.78 -5.40
N ARG A 113 5.60 -10.47 -6.67
CA ARG A 113 6.74 -10.92 -7.48
C ARG A 113 7.81 -9.86 -7.69
N SER A 114 7.63 -8.66 -7.13
CA SER A 114 8.60 -7.56 -7.17
C SER A 114 8.88 -7.04 -5.75
N ASP A 115 10.15 -6.87 -5.42
CA ASP A 115 10.60 -6.15 -4.23
C ASP A 115 10.85 -4.65 -4.52
N ARG A 116 10.88 -4.25 -5.80
CA ARG A 116 11.31 -2.92 -6.24
C ARG A 116 10.18 -1.92 -6.37
N CYS A 117 10.45 -0.69 -5.95
CA CYS A 117 9.63 0.48 -6.21
C CYS A 117 9.47 0.70 -7.72
N SER A 118 8.24 0.97 -8.17
CA SER A 118 7.93 1.22 -9.57
C SER A 118 8.54 2.52 -10.12
N SER A 119 8.90 3.46 -9.23
CA SER A 119 9.53 4.74 -9.58
C SER A 119 11.06 4.65 -9.60
N CYS A 120 11.69 4.56 -8.43
CA CYS A 120 13.15 4.67 -8.28
C CYS A 120 13.90 3.33 -8.32
N ARG A 121 13.17 2.20 -8.43
CA ARG A 121 13.73 0.84 -8.38
C ARG A 121 14.46 0.47 -7.07
N ALA A 122 14.45 1.31 -6.05
CA ALA A 122 14.87 0.94 -4.69
C ALA A 122 13.89 -0.07 -4.06
N PHE A 123 14.16 -0.55 -2.85
CA PHE A 123 13.23 -1.43 -2.14
C PHE A 123 11.88 -0.73 -1.88
N GLY A 124 10.78 -1.34 -2.32
CA GLY A 124 9.45 -0.72 -2.32
C GLY A 124 8.52 -1.31 -1.27
N ALA A 125 8.77 -1.11 0.02
CA ALA A 125 8.08 -1.79 1.14
C ALA A 125 6.53 -1.70 1.17
N TYR A 126 5.93 -0.79 0.41
CA TYR A 126 4.49 -0.54 0.39
C TYR A 126 3.88 -0.92 -0.95
N ALA A 127 2.60 -1.29 -0.95
CA ALA A 127 1.78 -1.38 -2.14
C ALA A 127 0.88 -0.16 -2.22
N PHE A 128 1.04 0.63 -3.27
CA PHE A 128 0.17 1.76 -3.56
C PHE A 128 -1.19 1.25 -4.04
N LEU A 129 -2.28 1.54 -3.34
CA LEU A 129 -3.53 0.81 -3.53
C LEU A 129 -4.23 1.11 -4.87
N LEU A 130 -4.11 2.33 -5.40
CA LEU A 130 -4.81 2.71 -6.64
C LEU A 130 -4.24 2.06 -7.91
N THR A 131 -2.95 1.72 -7.92
CA THR A 131 -2.30 1.02 -9.05
C THR A 131 -1.85 -0.42 -8.71
N CYS A 132 -1.85 -0.78 -7.43
CA CYS A 132 -1.26 -2.02 -6.92
C CYS A 132 0.20 -2.20 -7.38
N GLU A 133 0.98 -1.13 -7.29
CA GLU A 133 2.43 -1.15 -7.54
C GLU A 133 3.21 -1.04 -6.23
N ARG A 134 4.42 -1.61 -6.22
CA ARG A 134 5.37 -1.46 -5.11
C ARG A 134 5.93 -0.04 -5.08
N VAL A 135 6.02 0.56 -3.91
CA VAL A 135 6.52 1.92 -3.72
C VAL A 135 7.32 2.03 -2.42
N CYS A 136 8.44 2.75 -2.47
CA CYS A 136 9.19 3.07 -1.26
C CYS A 136 8.57 4.28 -0.55
N MET A 137 8.83 4.44 0.75
CA MET A 137 8.29 5.58 1.51
C MET A 137 8.70 6.93 0.91
N HIS A 138 9.94 7.04 0.43
CA HIS A 138 10.44 8.25 -0.20
C HIS A 138 9.61 8.63 -1.44
N CYS A 139 9.43 7.70 -2.39
CA CYS A 139 8.64 7.98 -3.57
C CYS A 139 7.16 8.22 -3.24
N LEU A 140 6.59 7.46 -2.31
CA LEU A 140 5.21 7.67 -1.85
C LEU A 140 4.99 9.11 -1.34
N ASN A 141 5.99 9.68 -0.66
CA ASN A 141 5.94 11.02 -0.10
C ASN A 141 6.36 12.13 -1.06
N LEU A 142 7.14 11.87 -2.11
CA LEU A 142 7.70 12.94 -2.94
C LEU A 142 7.22 12.91 -4.38
N GLU A 143 6.98 11.73 -4.95
CA GLU A 143 6.67 11.60 -6.36
C GLU A 143 5.20 11.93 -6.64
N LYS A 144 4.98 12.85 -7.57
CA LYS A 144 3.64 13.34 -7.95
C LYS A 144 2.68 12.22 -8.34
N GLN A 145 3.18 11.15 -8.95
CA GLN A 145 2.37 9.99 -9.37
C GLN A 145 1.75 9.21 -8.20
N PHE A 146 2.27 9.38 -6.98
CA PHE A 146 1.73 8.78 -5.77
C PHE A 146 1.03 9.81 -4.86
N LYS A 147 0.81 11.04 -5.36
CA LYS A 147 0.06 12.08 -4.65
C LYS A 147 -1.42 11.97 -4.89
N PHE A 148 -2.20 12.27 -3.85
CA PHE A 148 -3.64 12.25 -3.87
C PHE A 148 -4.21 13.54 -3.29
N VAL A 149 -5.45 13.80 -3.69
CA VAL A 149 -6.22 14.94 -3.21
C VAL A 149 -7.68 14.51 -3.05
N GLU A 150 -8.37 15.12 -2.08
CA GLU A 150 -9.79 14.90 -1.85
C GLU A 150 -10.58 15.36 -3.08
N MET A 151 -11.64 14.64 -3.44
CA MET A 151 -12.35 14.88 -4.71
C MET A 151 -12.90 16.31 -4.83
N SER A 152 -13.46 16.90 -3.77
CA SER A 152 -13.98 18.27 -3.80
C SER A 152 -12.88 19.30 -4.00
N LEU A 153 -11.75 19.13 -3.30
CA LEU A 153 -10.58 19.97 -3.50
C LEU A 153 -9.97 19.77 -4.89
N ALA A 154 -9.96 18.55 -5.43
CA ALA A 154 -9.50 18.26 -6.79
C ALA A 154 -10.32 19.05 -7.82
N LYS A 155 -11.66 19.05 -7.67
CA LYS A 155 -12.55 19.87 -8.50
C LYS A 155 -12.17 21.34 -8.47
N SER A 156 -11.88 21.90 -7.30
CA SER A 156 -11.46 23.30 -7.16
C SER A 156 -10.08 23.59 -7.75
N ILE A 157 -9.11 22.69 -7.57
CA ILE A 157 -7.74 22.85 -8.05
C ILE A 157 -7.66 22.72 -9.58
N PHE A 158 -8.34 21.72 -10.14
CA PHE A 158 -8.27 21.35 -11.55
C PHE A 158 -9.44 21.88 -12.39
N VAL A 159 -10.35 22.67 -11.78
CA VAL A 159 -11.54 23.24 -12.41
C VAL A 159 -12.41 22.15 -13.05
N LEU A 160 -12.63 21.07 -12.30
CA LEU A 160 -13.43 19.92 -12.75
C LEU A 160 -14.82 19.91 -12.11
N ASN A 161 -15.81 19.41 -12.83
CA ASN A 161 -17.14 19.11 -12.31
C ASN A 161 -17.24 17.66 -11.80
N ASP A 162 -18.39 17.31 -11.23
CA ASP A 162 -18.63 15.98 -10.64
C ASP A 162 -18.54 14.83 -11.65
N GLU A 163 -18.99 15.03 -12.89
CA GLU A 163 -18.95 14.00 -13.93
C GLU A 163 -17.50 13.76 -14.41
N GLN A 164 -16.75 14.85 -14.62
CA GLN A 164 -15.36 14.81 -15.05
C GLN A 164 -14.47 14.14 -14.01
N ILE A 165 -14.62 14.49 -12.72
CA ILE A 165 -13.81 13.90 -11.65
C ILE A 165 -14.22 12.45 -11.35
N ALA A 166 -15.49 12.07 -11.57
CA ALA A 166 -15.96 10.71 -11.36
C ALA A 166 -15.35 9.70 -12.35
N ALA A 167 -14.85 10.17 -13.50
CA ALA A 167 -14.09 9.34 -14.43
C ALA A 167 -12.71 8.93 -13.85
N ALA A 168 -12.19 9.69 -12.87
CA ALA A 168 -10.93 9.37 -12.24
C ALA A 168 -11.06 8.20 -11.25
N PRO A 169 -10.10 7.27 -11.23
CA PRO A 169 -9.92 6.34 -10.13
C PRO A 169 -9.93 7.00 -8.75
N SER A 170 -10.83 6.56 -7.88
CA SER A 170 -10.91 7.05 -6.51
C SER A 170 -10.63 5.98 -5.47
N CYS A 171 -10.03 6.40 -4.35
CA CYS A 171 -9.78 5.61 -3.15
C CYS A 171 -10.62 6.19 -2.02
N TYR A 172 -11.40 5.37 -1.34
CA TYR A 172 -12.20 5.79 -0.19
C TYR A 172 -11.39 5.68 1.11
N CYS A 173 -11.47 6.70 1.96
CA CYS A 173 -10.87 6.69 3.29
C CYS A 173 -11.98 6.56 4.35
N PRO A 174 -12.13 5.40 5.00
CA PRO A 174 -13.21 5.18 5.97
C PRO A 174 -13.08 6.05 7.23
N VAL A 175 -11.87 6.45 7.60
CA VAL A 175 -11.64 7.26 8.82
C VAL A 175 -12.16 8.68 8.65
N ARG A 176 -12.09 9.22 7.42
CA ARG A 176 -12.53 10.59 7.12
C ARG A 176 -13.88 10.65 6.42
N ASP A 177 -14.40 9.50 5.99
CA ASP A 177 -15.57 9.40 5.12
C ASP A 177 -15.45 10.23 3.83
N LEU A 178 -14.27 10.21 3.22
CA LEU A 178 -13.94 11.01 2.04
C LEU A 178 -13.35 10.14 0.93
N ALA A 179 -13.57 10.58 -0.32
CA ALA A 179 -12.98 9.98 -1.51
C ALA A 179 -11.83 10.82 -2.03
N PHE A 180 -10.78 10.15 -2.49
CA PHE A 180 -9.54 10.75 -2.94
C PHE A 180 -9.19 10.25 -4.34
N VAL A 181 -8.65 11.12 -5.17
CA VAL A 181 -8.16 10.80 -6.51
C VAL A 181 -6.67 11.07 -6.61
N ARG A 182 -5.99 10.44 -7.57
CA ARG A 182 -4.60 10.79 -7.85
C ARG A 182 -4.54 12.16 -8.49
N VAL A 183 -3.58 12.96 -8.04
CA VAL A 183 -3.29 14.28 -8.60
C VAL A 183 -3.00 14.16 -10.09
N LYS A 184 -2.22 13.14 -10.48
CA LYS A 184 -1.89 12.86 -11.89
C LYS A 184 -3.13 12.58 -12.74
N ASP A 185 -4.08 11.78 -12.23
CA ASP A 185 -5.30 11.45 -12.99
C ASP A 185 -6.18 12.70 -13.19
N ALA A 186 -6.35 13.50 -12.15
CA ALA A 186 -7.14 14.73 -12.25
C ALA A 186 -6.48 15.77 -13.18
N GLU A 187 -5.15 15.89 -13.14
CA GLU A 187 -4.40 16.76 -14.04
C GLU A 187 -4.48 16.31 -15.50
N GLU A 188 -4.38 15.00 -15.76
CA GLU A 188 -4.53 14.43 -17.11
C GLU A 188 -5.93 14.71 -17.67
N ILE A 189 -6.97 14.55 -16.85
CA ILE A 189 -8.36 14.88 -17.23
C ILE A 189 -8.51 16.37 -17.55
N ALA A 190 -8.05 17.26 -16.68
CA ALA A 190 -8.13 18.71 -16.89
C ALA A 190 -7.36 19.16 -18.14
N THR A 191 -6.18 18.58 -18.38
CA THR A 191 -5.37 18.85 -19.57
C THR A 191 -6.08 18.39 -20.84
N ALA A 192 -6.70 17.20 -20.83
CA ALA A 192 -7.46 16.70 -21.98
C ALA A 192 -8.69 17.57 -22.31
N LEU A 193 -9.26 18.25 -21.31
CA LEU A 193 -10.41 19.13 -21.45
C LEU A 193 -10.01 20.60 -21.72
N ASN A 194 -8.72 20.93 -21.70
CA ASN A 194 -8.20 22.30 -21.76
C ASN A 194 -8.77 23.22 -20.68
N GLU A 195 -8.98 22.70 -19.47
CA GLU A 195 -9.48 23.49 -18.35
C GLU A 195 -8.43 24.54 -17.92
N PRO A 196 -8.87 25.75 -17.51
CA PRO A 196 -7.97 26.81 -17.10
C PRO A 196 -7.30 26.48 -15.77
N GLN A 197 -6.17 27.12 -15.50
CA GLN A 197 -5.55 27.07 -14.18
C GLN A 197 -6.46 27.74 -13.15
N SER A 198 -6.72 27.04 -12.05
CA SER A 198 -7.47 27.62 -10.94
C SER A 198 -6.65 28.71 -10.24
N LEU A 199 -7.36 29.65 -9.61
CA LEU A 199 -6.75 30.68 -8.77
C LEU A 199 -5.93 30.08 -7.61
N PHE A 200 -6.30 28.88 -7.11
CA PHE A 200 -5.53 28.13 -6.11
C PHE A 200 -4.13 27.77 -6.60
N VAL A 201 -4.03 27.29 -7.84
CA VAL A 201 -2.75 26.95 -8.48
C VAL A 201 -1.95 28.21 -8.78
N SER A 202 -2.61 29.26 -9.28
CA SER A 202 -1.97 30.56 -9.55
C SER A 202 -1.35 31.20 -8.30
N LEU A 203 -1.93 30.94 -7.12
CA LEU A 203 -1.40 31.38 -5.83
C LEU A 203 -0.41 30.39 -5.20
N GLY A 204 -0.14 29.24 -5.82
CA GLY A 204 0.78 28.20 -5.33
C GLY A 204 0.29 27.46 -4.07
N LEU A 205 -0.99 27.59 -3.73
CA LEU A 205 -1.57 26.99 -2.51
C LEU A 205 -1.82 25.48 -2.69
N ASP A 206 -2.06 25.04 -3.91
CA ASP A 206 -2.31 23.65 -4.29
C ASP A 206 -1.24 22.68 -3.76
N ARG A 207 0.04 23.05 -3.86
CA ARG A 207 1.16 22.19 -3.46
C ARG A 207 1.14 21.82 -1.98
N LEU A 208 0.80 22.78 -1.12
CA LEU A 208 0.73 22.57 0.33
C LEU A 208 -0.42 21.65 0.70
N PHE A 209 -1.61 21.91 0.15
CA PHE A 209 -2.79 21.09 0.42
C PHE A 209 -2.65 19.67 -0.13
N ILE A 210 -2.13 19.51 -1.36
CA ILE A 210 -1.87 18.19 -1.95
C ILE A 210 -0.89 17.40 -1.09
N SER A 211 0.20 18.04 -0.64
CA SER A 211 1.19 17.38 0.20
C SER A 211 0.59 16.97 1.55
N TYR A 212 -0.13 17.88 2.20
CA TYR A 212 -0.82 17.62 3.46
C TYR A 212 -1.84 16.49 3.34
N CYS A 213 -2.73 16.51 2.34
CA CYS A 213 -3.67 15.42 2.09
C CYS A 213 -2.93 14.10 1.87
N SER A 214 -1.88 14.09 1.05
CA SER A 214 -1.14 12.85 0.75
C SER A 214 -0.44 12.25 1.96
N ILE A 215 0.17 13.07 2.84
CA ILE A 215 0.88 12.61 4.03
C ILE A 215 -0.11 12.15 5.11
N THR A 216 -1.22 12.85 5.28
CA THR A 216 -2.14 12.58 6.39
C THR A 216 -3.13 11.43 6.14
N ILE A 217 -3.08 10.81 4.95
CA ILE A 217 -3.89 9.65 4.60
C ILE A 217 -3.01 8.41 4.60
N SER A 218 -2.87 7.81 5.78
CA SER A 218 -2.18 6.51 5.96
C SER A 218 -2.80 5.37 5.13
N SER A 219 -4.02 5.56 4.64
CA SER A 219 -4.83 4.53 4.00
C SER A 219 -4.56 4.34 2.52
N SER A 220 -3.64 5.09 1.92
CA SER A 220 -3.42 5.10 0.47
C SER A 220 -2.39 4.06 -0.01
N ALA A 221 -1.63 3.52 0.93
CA ALA A 221 -0.68 2.45 0.71
C ALA A 221 -0.82 1.38 1.80
N ALA A 222 -0.72 0.12 1.42
CA ALA A 222 -0.61 -0.98 2.37
C ALA A 222 0.86 -1.33 2.58
N TYR A 223 1.28 -1.49 3.83
CA TYR A 223 2.57 -2.11 4.10
C TYR A 223 2.52 -3.59 3.70
N ILE A 224 3.36 -4.00 2.73
CA ILE A 224 3.42 -5.38 2.23
C ILE A 224 4.87 -5.84 2.33
N PRO A 225 5.27 -6.56 3.37
CA PRO A 225 6.63 -7.07 3.44
C PRO A 225 6.89 -8.03 2.28
N PHE A 226 8.03 -7.90 1.61
CA PHE A 226 8.42 -8.88 0.59
C PHE A 226 8.89 -10.18 1.29
N PRO A 227 8.37 -11.36 0.95
CA PRO A 227 8.63 -12.57 1.72
C PRO A 227 10.10 -13.03 1.78
N THR A 228 10.96 -12.62 0.85
CA THR A 228 12.28 -13.24 0.69
C THR A 228 13.43 -12.57 1.46
N GLU A 229 13.26 -11.36 2.00
CA GLU A 229 14.36 -10.71 2.77
C GLU A 229 14.42 -11.14 4.25
N ALA A 230 13.35 -11.74 4.75
CA ALA A 230 13.25 -12.22 6.13
C ALA A 230 14.09 -13.48 6.45
N GLY A 231 14.55 -14.20 5.42
CA GLY A 231 15.06 -15.57 5.58
C GLY A 231 13.96 -16.53 6.06
N PRO A 232 14.32 -17.79 6.43
CA PRO A 232 13.34 -18.78 6.95
C PRO A 232 12.66 -18.34 8.26
N ASP A 233 13.20 -17.32 8.93
CA ASP A 233 12.80 -16.90 10.28
C ASP A 233 11.63 -15.90 10.30
N GLY A 234 11.06 -15.54 9.15
CA GLY A 234 9.90 -14.63 9.07
C GLY A 234 10.23 -13.14 9.25
N GLY A 235 11.47 -12.80 9.62
CA GLY A 235 12.02 -11.44 9.65
C GLY A 235 11.43 -10.56 10.75
N ARG A 236 12.11 -9.47 11.08
CA ARG A 236 11.68 -8.52 12.12
C ARG A 236 11.77 -7.08 11.63
N HIS A 237 10.83 -6.24 12.06
CA HIS A 237 10.95 -4.81 11.91
C HIS A 237 11.85 -4.21 12.97
N CYS A 238 12.54 -3.13 12.62
CA CYS A 238 13.25 -2.30 13.58
C CYS A 238 12.29 -1.26 14.17
N LEU A 239 12.10 -1.29 15.49
CA LEU A 239 11.27 -0.32 16.21
C LEU A 239 11.75 1.10 15.96
N GLY A 240 13.07 1.33 15.95
CA GLY A 240 13.64 2.65 15.65
C GLY A 240 13.29 3.13 14.24
N CYS A 241 13.19 2.23 13.27
CA CYS A 241 12.68 2.56 11.96
C CYS A 241 11.18 2.89 12.00
N LEU A 242 10.38 2.08 12.67
CA LEU A 242 8.93 2.30 12.75
C LEU A 242 8.56 3.57 13.53
N THR A 243 9.24 3.87 14.64
CA THR A 243 8.99 5.06 15.45
C THR A 243 9.50 6.32 14.79
N HIS A 244 10.65 6.27 14.11
CA HIS A 244 11.12 7.42 13.32
C HIS A 244 10.14 7.76 12.20
N LEU A 245 9.63 6.74 11.51
CA LEU A 245 8.55 6.89 10.54
C LEU A 245 7.31 7.54 11.17
N GLY A 246 6.83 7.00 12.30
CA GLY A 246 5.68 7.51 13.03
C GLY A 246 5.87 8.96 13.52
N MET A 247 7.05 9.33 14.00
CA MET A 247 7.37 10.68 14.45
C MET A 247 7.44 11.68 13.30
N VAL A 248 8.02 11.31 12.15
CA VAL A 248 8.00 12.18 10.96
C VAL A 248 6.55 12.41 10.50
N PHE A 249 5.71 11.37 10.52
CA PHE A 249 4.27 11.51 10.22
C PHE A 249 3.55 12.39 11.25
N VAL A 250 3.79 12.21 12.56
CA VAL A 250 3.14 12.99 13.62
C VAL A 250 3.61 14.45 13.63
N GLN A 251 4.89 14.73 13.37
CA GLN A 251 5.42 16.09 13.22
C GLN A 251 4.86 16.79 11.98
N ALA A 252 4.69 16.05 10.87
CA ALA A 252 4.00 16.58 9.68
C ALA A 252 2.50 16.84 9.93
N LEU A 253 1.87 16.08 10.84
CA LEU A 253 0.48 16.27 11.28
C LEU A 253 0.30 17.41 12.29
N SER A 254 1.32 17.69 13.12
CA SER A 254 1.24 18.68 14.21
C SER A 254 1.82 20.06 13.84
N ALA A 255 2.57 20.17 12.74
CA ALA A 255 3.02 21.46 12.23
C ALA A 255 1.87 22.25 11.58
N HIS A 256 1.85 23.57 11.81
CA HIS A 256 1.14 24.52 10.94
C HIS A 256 1.53 24.26 9.46
N PRO A 257 0.67 24.62 8.48
CA PRO A 257 0.96 24.38 7.06
C PRO A 257 2.40 24.80 6.75
N PRO A 258 3.24 23.91 6.20
CA PRO A 258 4.66 24.18 6.08
C PRO A 258 4.88 25.43 5.23
N ASN A 259 5.75 26.33 5.70
CA ASN A 259 6.03 27.59 5.00
C ASN A 259 6.70 27.39 3.63
N SER A 260 7.24 26.19 3.36
CA SER A 260 7.85 25.84 2.08
C SER A 260 7.80 24.33 1.79
N ALA A 261 7.75 23.95 0.50
CA ALA A 261 7.89 22.56 0.08
C ALA A 261 9.29 21.98 0.38
N SER A 262 10.32 22.83 0.52
CA SER A 262 11.70 22.43 0.84
C SER A 262 11.88 21.85 2.24
N ASP A 263 11.07 22.27 3.21
CA ASP A 263 11.14 21.77 4.59
C ASP A 263 10.63 20.32 4.70
N LEU A 264 9.75 19.89 3.80
CA LEU A 264 9.32 18.50 3.65
C LEU A 264 10.36 17.61 2.93
N LEU A 265 11.22 18.21 2.11
CA LEU A 265 12.11 17.52 1.16
C LEU A 265 13.53 17.29 1.70
N ASN A 266 13.98 18.03 2.71
CA ASN A 266 15.35 17.96 3.23
C ASN A 266 15.67 16.71 4.09
N GLN A 267 14.72 15.82 4.32
CA GLN A 267 14.96 14.64 5.14
C GLN A 267 15.53 13.48 4.31
N LYS A 268 16.87 13.46 4.19
CA LYS A 268 17.65 12.21 4.03
C LYS A 268 17.28 11.14 5.07
N GLU A 269 16.60 11.52 6.16
CA GLU A 269 16.11 10.64 7.21
C GLU A 269 14.83 9.85 6.85
N LEU A 270 14.08 10.21 5.80
CA LEU A 270 12.84 9.51 5.39
C LEU A 270 13.09 8.16 4.68
N ASN A 271 14.35 7.81 4.47
CA ASN A 271 14.77 6.52 3.91
C ASN A 271 14.78 5.45 5.01
N VAL A 272 13.71 5.43 5.79
CA VAL A 272 13.52 4.47 6.85
C VAL A 272 12.98 3.22 6.20
N ASP A 273 13.87 2.30 5.91
CA ASP A 273 13.52 0.99 5.41
C ASP A 273 12.62 0.30 6.45
N ALA A 274 11.31 0.33 6.20
CA ALA A 274 10.34 -0.58 6.83
C ALA A 274 10.58 -2.03 6.33
N ARG A 275 11.83 -2.39 6.10
CA ARG A 275 12.29 -3.70 5.67
C ARG A 275 12.13 -4.68 6.84
N LEU A 276 11.75 -5.91 6.51
CA LEU A 276 11.92 -7.03 7.42
C LEU A 276 13.36 -7.50 7.32
N TYR A 277 14.09 -7.42 8.42
CA TYR A 277 15.44 -7.94 8.49
C TYR A 277 15.40 -9.39 8.97
N SER A 278 16.16 -10.27 8.31
CA SER A 278 16.46 -11.58 8.90
C SER A 278 17.18 -11.43 10.25
N ARG A 279 17.22 -12.49 11.07
CA ARG A 279 17.86 -12.42 12.40
C ARG A 279 19.32 -11.94 12.33
N THR A 280 20.05 -12.32 11.28
CA THR A 280 21.45 -11.95 11.06
C THR A 280 21.60 -10.52 10.54
N GLU A 281 20.75 -10.09 9.60
CA GLU A 281 20.77 -8.73 9.07
C GLU A 281 20.31 -7.69 10.10
N PHE A 282 19.37 -8.06 10.97
CA PHE A 282 18.80 -7.17 11.99
C PHE A 282 19.87 -6.60 12.91
N LEU A 283 20.79 -7.45 13.38
CA LEU A 283 21.91 -7.02 14.23
C LEU A 283 22.84 -6.04 13.52
N GLY A 284 23.12 -6.26 12.23
CA GLY A 284 23.90 -5.33 11.41
C GLY A 284 23.20 -3.98 11.23
N HIS A 285 21.88 -3.99 11.07
CA HIS A 285 21.06 -2.80 10.89
C HIS A 285 20.94 -1.96 12.17
N VAL A 286 20.56 -2.58 13.30
CA VAL A 286 20.27 -1.89 14.57
C VAL A 286 21.45 -1.03 15.03
N ASN A 287 22.68 -1.53 14.84
CA ASN A 287 23.92 -0.80 15.16
C ASN A 287 24.09 0.53 14.40
N ARG A 288 23.54 0.63 13.19
CA ARG A 288 23.69 1.81 12.31
C ARG A 288 22.40 2.60 12.13
N CYS A 289 21.30 2.18 12.78
CA CYS A 289 19.99 2.78 12.60
C CYS A 289 19.86 4.09 13.42
N PRO A 290 19.69 5.26 12.77
CA PRO A 290 19.53 6.53 13.48
C PRO A 290 18.32 6.59 14.41
N GLY A 291 17.24 5.88 14.06
CA GLY A 291 16.04 5.77 14.90
C GLY A 291 16.28 4.96 16.17
N VAL A 292 17.06 3.88 16.09
CA VAL A 292 17.46 3.10 17.28
C VAL A 292 18.35 3.95 18.18
N GLN A 293 19.34 4.65 17.63
CA GLN A 293 20.25 5.49 18.43
C GLN A 293 19.47 6.56 19.22
N ARG A 294 18.42 7.15 18.64
CA ARG A 294 17.51 8.06 19.35
C ARG A 294 16.75 7.38 20.48
N LEU A 295 16.13 6.22 20.22
CA LEU A 295 15.40 5.46 21.25
C LEU A 295 16.30 5.05 22.43
N LEU A 296 17.59 4.80 22.18
CA LEU A 296 18.55 4.47 23.22
C LEU A 296 18.93 5.70 24.05
N GLN A 297 19.03 6.88 23.43
CA GLN A 297 19.33 8.14 24.12
C GLN A 297 18.16 8.60 25.00
N GLU A 298 16.91 8.37 24.59
CA GLU A 298 15.71 8.72 25.37
C GLU A 298 15.49 7.85 26.62
N ARG A 299 16.23 6.73 26.75
CA ARG A 299 16.13 5.80 27.90
C ARG A 299 17.27 5.96 28.93
N GLN A 300 18.23 6.85 28.70
CA GLN A 300 19.30 7.20 29.64
C GLN A 300 18.91 8.41 30.47
#